data_AF-A0A963YUK5-F1
#
_entry.id   AF-A0A963YUK5-F1
#
_cell.length_a   1.000
_cell.length_b   1.000
_cell.length_c   1.000
_cell.angle_alpha   90.00
_cell.angle_beta   90.00
_cell.angle_gamma   90.00
#
_symmetry.space_group_name_H-M   'P 1'
#
loop_
_entity.id
_entity.type
_entity.pdbx_description
1 polymer ?
#
loop_
_entity_poly.entity_id
_entity_poly.type
_entity_poly.pdbx_seq_one_letter_code
_entity_poly.pdbx_strand_id
1 'polypeptide(L)'
;MAEPDLVEARAAYRLDHWRECPDCGLLSSLPDMEPGLVAECPRCRKTLWRMLRAPFSFPIACGMAATLFYAFALVAPFLEISAYGRFQLARLETGPDALMSQGYLMVGMLVLAVTAIFPGVKLGIMLTTMIGLETGFVPPRVSIALFRIYHRITPWSMIDVYLLGFLVAYTRLIAIAHVHLDTSLYALIGLMVSMAAADGALDHEAVWRALERQDLAADARYIRRHPKVARGPTPGEQERAEPAVIGCHVCHLVNHASPGDHCRRCDALLHPRKRDSAARTWAFLIAALCLYIPANIYPVMLITQIGTTQSFTIMGGIKELVDYGLLPLAALVFLASITIPLAKLITLAYLLVQTQRGRTTHLNGRTRAFRVIDFIGRWSMIDIFMISILVALVRFDQFAQIKAEVGAPCFAAVVVLTMFAVMTFDPRAMWDAARRPETETAAHPPPPASPSPAAAADSSLGAKDVPA
;
A
#
# COMPACT_ATOMS: atom_id res chain seq x y z
N MET A 1 11.68 -11.10 -46.16
CA MET A 1 11.82 -9.96 -45.24
C MET A 1 10.52 -9.81 -44.49
N ALA A 2 10.43 -10.33 -43.27
CA ALA A 2 9.24 -10.17 -42.44
C ALA A 2 9.17 -8.71 -41.96
N GLU A 3 8.01 -8.07 -42.12
CA GLU A 3 7.76 -6.71 -41.64
C GLU A 3 8.14 -6.59 -40.15
N PRO A 4 8.98 -5.62 -39.76
CA PRO A 4 9.36 -5.41 -38.35
C PRO A 4 8.14 -5.22 -37.44
N ASP A 5 7.06 -4.61 -37.94
CA ASP A 5 5.80 -4.40 -37.22
C ASP A 5 5.12 -5.71 -36.77
N LEU A 6 5.23 -6.80 -37.54
CA LEU A 6 4.64 -8.09 -37.18
C LEU A 6 5.46 -8.85 -36.13
N VAL A 7 6.77 -8.61 -36.06
CA VAL A 7 7.68 -9.23 -35.09
C VAL A 7 7.52 -8.57 -33.72
N GLU A 8 7.46 -7.23 -33.67
CA GLU A 8 7.16 -6.48 -32.44
C GLU A 8 5.75 -6.80 -31.91
N ALA A 9 4.74 -6.87 -32.78
CA ALA A 9 3.39 -7.24 -32.37
C ALA A 9 3.31 -8.68 -31.80
N ARG A 10 4.05 -9.64 -32.37
CA ARG A 10 4.14 -11.02 -31.85
C ARG A 10 4.91 -11.10 -30.53
N ALA A 11 5.98 -10.32 -30.36
CA ALA A 11 6.74 -10.25 -29.11
C ALA A 11 5.90 -9.63 -27.98
N ALA A 12 5.17 -8.55 -28.29
CA ALA A 12 4.26 -7.87 -27.36
C ALA A 12 3.12 -8.79 -26.87
N TYR A 13 2.56 -9.63 -27.76
CA TYR A 13 1.52 -10.61 -27.41
C TYR A 13 2.05 -11.75 -26.51
N ARG A 14 3.32 -12.15 -26.70
CA ARG A 14 3.96 -13.20 -25.90
C ARG A 14 4.19 -12.76 -24.45
N LEU A 15 4.37 -11.46 -24.20
CA LEU A 15 4.56 -10.89 -22.86
C LEU A 15 3.27 -10.64 -22.07
N ASP A 16 2.09 -10.66 -22.69
CA ASP A 16 0.81 -10.42 -21.99
C ASP A 16 0.50 -11.46 -20.89
N HIS A 17 1.14 -12.61 -20.99
CA HIS A 17 1.03 -13.72 -20.04
C HIS A 17 2.10 -13.61 -18.94
N TRP A 18 3.09 -12.74 -19.06
CA TRP A 18 4.15 -12.59 -18.07
C TRP A 18 3.78 -11.58 -17.00
N ARG A 19 4.19 -11.85 -15.77
CA ARG A 19 4.13 -10.91 -14.66
C ARG A 19 5.46 -10.85 -13.92
N GLU A 20 5.79 -9.64 -13.49
CA GLU A 20 6.85 -9.44 -12.51
C GLU A 20 6.26 -9.50 -11.10
N CYS A 21 6.81 -10.34 -10.24
CA CYS A 21 6.41 -10.36 -8.83
C CYS A 21 6.79 -9.04 -8.14
N PRO A 22 5.84 -8.32 -7.52
CA PRO A 22 6.13 -7.03 -6.87
C PRO A 22 7.06 -7.16 -5.65
N ASP A 23 7.15 -8.35 -5.04
CA ASP A 23 7.94 -8.57 -3.84
C ASP A 23 9.38 -9.01 -4.14
N CYS A 24 9.55 -9.99 -5.03
CA CYS A 24 10.86 -10.61 -5.31
C CYS A 24 11.43 -10.31 -6.69
N GLY A 25 10.65 -9.68 -7.57
CA GLY A 25 11.08 -9.29 -8.92
C GLY A 25 11.27 -10.48 -9.86
N LEU A 26 10.79 -11.68 -9.50
CA LEU A 26 10.80 -12.83 -10.40
C LEU A 26 9.78 -12.59 -11.52
N LEU A 27 10.26 -12.63 -12.77
CA LEU A 27 9.41 -12.71 -13.95
C LEU A 27 8.89 -14.14 -14.10
N SER A 28 7.58 -14.30 -14.22
CA SER A 28 6.94 -15.60 -14.36
C SER A 28 5.80 -15.51 -15.36
N SER A 29 5.72 -16.49 -16.27
CA SER A 29 4.56 -16.68 -17.12
C SER A 29 3.39 -17.21 -16.29
N LEU A 30 2.24 -16.59 -16.42
CA LEU A 30 0.99 -17.10 -15.88
C LEU A 30 0.46 -18.22 -16.77
N PRO A 31 0.03 -19.34 -16.18
CA PRO A 31 -0.69 -20.37 -16.92
C PRO A 31 -2.09 -19.87 -17.31
N ASP A 32 -2.67 -20.51 -18.33
CA ASP A 32 -4.10 -20.39 -18.58
C ASP A 32 -4.86 -21.00 -17.40
N MET A 33 -5.71 -20.20 -16.75
CA MET A 33 -6.40 -20.57 -15.53
C MET A 33 -7.91 -20.52 -15.71
N GLU A 34 -8.61 -21.48 -15.11
CA GLU A 34 -10.06 -21.44 -14.97
C GLU A 34 -10.50 -20.45 -13.88
N PRO A 35 -11.71 -19.86 -13.99
CA PRO A 35 -12.25 -18.97 -12.96
C PRO A 35 -12.31 -19.62 -11.58
N GLY A 36 -11.66 -19.00 -10.59
CA GLY A 36 -11.55 -19.50 -9.21
C GLY A 36 -10.16 -19.98 -8.82
N LEU A 37 -9.23 -20.14 -9.76
CA LEU A 37 -7.83 -20.46 -9.48
C LEU A 37 -7.01 -19.22 -9.08
N VAL A 38 -5.94 -19.46 -8.32
CA VAL A 38 -5.02 -18.43 -7.81
C VAL A 38 -3.60 -18.77 -8.26
N ALA A 39 -2.95 -17.82 -8.93
CA ALA A 39 -1.54 -17.92 -9.29
C ALA A 39 -0.66 -17.35 -8.16
N GLU A 40 0.31 -18.14 -7.69
CA GLU A 40 1.30 -17.72 -6.71
C GLU A 40 2.71 -17.66 -7.30
N CYS A 41 3.53 -16.75 -6.78
CA CYS A 41 4.93 -16.67 -7.13
C CYS A 41 5.68 -17.90 -6.57
N PRO A 42 6.41 -18.68 -7.38
CA PRO A 42 7.10 -19.88 -6.92
C PRO A 42 8.24 -19.58 -5.94
N ARG A 43 8.78 -18.36 -5.94
CA ARG A 43 9.91 -17.95 -5.09
C ARG A 43 9.47 -17.47 -3.71
N CYS A 44 8.49 -16.58 -3.65
CA CYS A 44 8.08 -15.90 -2.41
C CYS A 44 6.62 -16.16 -2.00
N ARG A 45 5.88 -16.97 -2.76
CA ARG A 45 4.45 -17.29 -2.55
C ARG A 45 3.54 -16.07 -2.46
N LYS A 46 3.89 -14.96 -3.13
CA LYS A 46 2.98 -13.82 -3.30
C LYS A 46 1.90 -14.22 -4.30
N THR A 47 0.63 -13.99 -3.99
CA THR A 47 -0.44 -14.09 -4.97
C THR A 47 -0.20 -13.09 -6.10
N LEU A 48 0.00 -13.59 -7.31
CA LEU A 48 0.25 -12.78 -8.52
C LEU A 48 -1.05 -12.40 -9.22
N TRP A 49 -2.03 -13.32 -9.25
CA TRP A 49 -3.34 -13.08 -9.84
C TRP A 49 -4.39 -14.04 -9.25
N ARG A 50 -5.61 -13.55 -9.06
CA ARG A 50 -6.79 -14.31 -8.65
C ARG A 50 -7.88 -14.05 -9.69
N MET A 51 -8.30 -15.08 -10.41
CA MET A 51 -9.36 -14.94 -11.42
C MET A 51 -10.73 -15.11 -10.77
N LEU A 52 -11.56 -14.05 -10.79
CA LEU A 52 -12.92 -14.10 -10.27
C LEU A 52 -13.96 -14.53 -11.33
N ARG A 53 -15.03 -15.20 -10.90
CA ARG A 53 -16.12 -15.68 -11.79
C ARG A 53 -17.00 -14.54 -12.33
N ALA A 54 -17.25 -13.50 -11.54
CA ALA A 54 -18.08 -12.35 -11.90
C ALA A 54 -17.30 -11.04 -11.68
N PRO A 55 -16.41 -10.65 -12.60
CA PRO A 55 -15.45 -9.57 -12.37
C PRO A 55 -16.04 -8.15 -12.35
N PHE A 56 -17.30 -7.95 -12.80
CA PHE A 56 -17.88 -6.61 -12.96
C PHE A 56 -19.18 -6.40 -12.17
N SER A 57 -20.18 -7.27 -12.29
CA SER A 57 -21.51 -7.06 -11.72
C SER A 57 -21.52 -6.97 -10.19
N PHE A 58 -20.79 -7.87 -9.50
CA PHE A 58 -20.73 -7.88 -8.04
C PHE A 58 -19.97 -6.67 -7.46
N PRO A 59 -18.78 -6.28 -7.97
CA PRO A 59 -18.12 -5.04 -7.57
C PRO A 59 -18.97 -3.78 -7.77
N ILE A 60 -19.76 -3.71 -8.86
CA ILE A 60 -20.68 -2.59 -9.11
C ILE A 60 -21.77 -2.54 -8.04
N ALA A 61 -22.44 -3.67 -7.75
CA ALA A 61 -23.49 -3.73 -6.74
C ALA A 61 -22.95 -3.33 -5.34
N CYS A 62 -21.79 -3.86 -4.95
CA CYS A 62 -21.13 -3.48 -3.69
C CYS A 62 -20.71 -2.01 -3.69
N GLY A 63 -20.24 -1.47 -4.82
CA GLY A 63 -19.89 -0.06 -4.97
C GLY A 63 -21.09 0.88 -4.84
N MET A 64 -22.24 0.51 -5.41
CA MET A 64 -23.48 1.27 -5.29
C MET A 64 -23.99 1.25 -3.85
N ALA A 65 -24.00 0.07 -3.21
CA ALA A 65 -24.37 -0.05 -1.80
C ALA A 65 -23.43 0.77 -0.89
N ALA A 66 -22.11 0.67 -1.10
CA ALA A 66 -21.13 1.47 -0.37
C ALA A 66 -21.35 2.97 -0.57
N THR A 67 -21.68 3.42 -1.79
CA THR A 67 -21.95 4.84 -2.06
C THR A 67 -23.20 5.34 -1.34
N LEU A 68 -24.26 4.51 -1.28
CA LEU A 68 -25.46 4.84 -0.52
C LEU A 68 -25.18 4.95 0.98
N PHE A 69 -24.48 3.96 1.55
CA PHE A 69 -24.07 4.01 2.97
C PHE A 69 -23.14 5.19 3.28
N TYR A 70 -22.22 5.50 2.37
CA TYR A 70 -21.34 6.66 2.48
C TYR A 70 -22.10 7.98 2.47
N ALA A 71 -23.05 8.17 1.55
CA ALA A 71 -23.89 9.35 1.50
C ALA A 71 -24.69 9.53 2.80
N PHE A 72 -25.24 8.44 3.36
CA PHE A 72 -25.93 8.49 4.64
C PHE A 72 -24.99 8.84 5.80
N ALA A 73 -23.82 8.20 5.86
CA ALA A 73 -22.82 8.41 6.91
C ALA A 73 -22.22 9.82 6.94
N LEU A 74 -22.24 10.54 5.80
CA LEU A 74 -21.80 11.94 5.72
C LEU A 74 -22.82 12.93 6.30
N VAL A 75 -24.11 12.61 6.28
CA VAL A 75 -25.17 13.57 6.64
C VAL A 75 -25.70 13.32 8.05
N ALA A 76 -25.82 12.05 8.42
CA ALA A 76 -26.50 11.65 9.64
C ALA A 76 -25.51 11.45 10.81
N PRO A 77 -25.86 11.88 12.04
CA PRO A 77 -25.04 11.64 13.22
C PRO A 77 -24.97 10.14 13.52
N PHE A 78 -23.81 9.64 13.94
CA PHE A 78 -23.61 8.24 14.32
C PHE A 78 -23.54 8.05 15.85
N LEU A 79 -23.42 9.14 16.60
CA LEU A 79 -23.32 9.13 18.05
C LEU A 79 -23.99 10.36 18.64
N GLU A 80 -24.74 10.15 19.71
CA GLU A 80 -25.21 11.19 20.60
C GLU A 80 -24.59 10.98 21.98
N ILE A 81 -24.00 12.04 22.53
CA ILE A 81 -23.49 12.04 23.90
C ILE A 81 -24.30 13.04 24.72
N SER A 82 -24.78 12.57 25.88
CA SER A 82 -25.44 13.41 26.87
C SER A 82 -24.60 13.42 28.14
N ALA A 83 -24.19 14.62 28.55
CA ALA A 83 -23.50 14.85 29.81
C ALA A 83 -23.81 16.25 30.32
N TYR A 84 -23.96 16.40 31.64
CA TYR A 84 -24.15 17.70 32.29
C TYR A 84 -25.31 18.54 31.70
N GLY A 85 -26.40 17.88 31.25
CA GLY A 85 -27.57 18.53 30.66
C GLY A 85 -27.34 19.13 29.26
N ARG A 86 -26.19 18.87 28.62
CA ARG A 86 -25.93 19.22 27.21
C ARG A 86 -25.92 17.95 26.35
N PHE A 87 -26.43 18.11 25.13
CA PHE A 87 -26.42 17.09 24.10
C PHE A 87 -25.44 17.49 23.00
N GLN A 88 -24.62 16.53 22.57
CA GLN A 88 -23.70 16.75 21.46
C GLN A 88 -23.83 15.60 20.46
N LEU A 89 -24.02 15.98 19.20
CA LEU A 89 -24.13 15.04 18.08
C LEU A 89 -22.78 14.90 17.39
N ALA A 90 -22.41 13.67 17.04
CA ALA A 90 -21.20 13.34 16.32
C ALA A 90 -21.52 12.87 14.91
N ARG A 91 -20.96 13.58 13.93
CA ARG A 91 -20.83 13.21 12.54
C ARG A 91 -19.37 12.96 12.17
N LEU A 92 -19.11 12.53 10.94
CA LEU A 92 -17.76 12.19 10.47
C LEU A 92 -16.81 13.40 10.46
N GLU A 93 -17.34 14.61 10.23
CA GLU A 93 -16.62 15.88 10.16
C GLU A 93 -16.33 16.52 11.52
N THR A 94 -17.13 16.20 12.55
CA THR A 94 -17.01 16.83 13.88
C THR A 94 -15.64 16.63 14.52
N GLY A 95 -15.02 15.46 14.33
CA GLY A 95 -13.68 15.15 14.81
C GLY A 95 -12.61 16.07 14.20
N PRO A 96 -12.48 16.09 12.86
CA PRO A 96 -11.62 17.04 12.17
C PRO A 96 -11.85 18.50 12.55
N ASP A 97 -13.09 18.97 12.55
CA ASP A 97 -13.44 20.37 12.86
C ASP A 97 -13.02 20.76 14.28
N ALA A 98 -13.19 19.82 15.20
CA ALA A 98 -12.73 19.96 16.57
C ALA A 98 -11.20 20.13 16.64
N LEU A 99 -10.41 19.32 15.94
CA LEU A 99 -8.95 19.46 15.92
C LEU A 99 -8.50 20.77 15.28
N MET A 100 -9.13 21.17 14.17
CA MET A 100 -8.80 22.42 13.47
C MET A 100 -9.11 23.65 14.34
N SER A 101 -10.26 23.66 15.03
CA SER A 101 -10.64 24.74 15.95
C SER A 101 -9.71 24.87 17.16
N GLN A 102 -8.97 23.82 17.51
CA GLN A 102 -7.94 23.85 18.55
C GLN A 102 -6.54 24.24 18.03
N GLY A 103 -6.41 24.62 16.75
CA GLY A 103 -5.14 25.03 16.15
C GLY A 103 -4.35 23.90 15.47
N TYR A 104 -4.81 22.65 15.52
CA TYR A 104 -4.15 21.51 14.89
C TYR A 104 -4.64 21.25 13.46
N LEU A 105 -4.51 22.27 12.60
CA LEU A 105 -4.99 22.25 11.23
C LEU A 105 -4.48 21.04 10.44
N MET A 106 -3.19 20.73 10.54
CA MET A 106 -2.57 19.61 9.82
C MET A 106 -3.22 18.26 10.17
N VAL A 107 -3.47 18.00 11.46
CA VAL A 107 -4.05 16.73 11.93
C VAL A 107 -5.52 16.66 11.54
N GLY A 108 -6.27 17.75 11.73
CA GLY A 108 -7.67 17.81 11.32
C GLY A 108 -7.84 17.56 9.81
N MET A 109 -7.02 18.19 8.96
CA MET A 109 -7.08 17.99 7.51
C MET A 109 -6.71 16.57 7.11
N LEU A 110 -5.71 15.98 7.78
CA LEU A 110 -5.34 14.58 7.58
C LEU A 110 -6.52 13.65 7.88
N VAL A 111 -7.14 13.79 9.05
CA VAL A 111 -8.30 12.97 9.46
C VAL A 111 -9.44 13.14 8.46
N LEU A 112 -9.83 14.37 8.12
CA LEU A 112 -10.89 14.64 7.14
C LEU A 112 -10.60 14.01 5.77
N ALA A 113 -9.35 14.09 5.33
CA ALA A 113 -8.93 13.54 4.05
C ALA A 113 -9.08 12.01 4.02
N VAL A 114 -8.63 11.30 5.06
CA VAL A 114 -8.63 9.82 5.08
C VAL A 114 -9.98 9.20 5.45
N THR A 115 -10.86 9.92 6.15
CA THR A 115 -12.18 9.43 6.56
C THR A 115 -13.31 9.81 5.61
N ALA A 116 -13.23 10.97 4.94
CA ALA A 116 -14.26 11.44 4.03
C ALA A 116 -13.74 11.54 2.59
N ILE A 117 -12.74 12.39 2.33
CA ILE A 117 -12.36 12.76 0.96
C ILE A 117 -11.87 11.54 0.15
N PHE A 118 -10.86 10.82 0.63
CA PHE A 118 -10.27 9.69 -0.09
C PHE A 118 -11.27 8.54 -0.30
N PRO A 119 -12.08 8.11 0.68
CA PRO A 119 -13.13 7.13 0.47
C PRO A 119 -14.17 7.55 -0.57
N GLY A 120 -14.65 8.80 -0.51
CA GLY A 120 -15.60 9.33 -1.49
C GLY A 120 -15.03 9.34 -2.91
N VAL A 121 -13.79 9.83 -3.06
CA VAL A 121 -13.08 9.82 -4.36
C VAL A 121 -12.85 8.39 -4.85
N LYS A 122 -12.47 7.47 -3.96
CA LYS A 122 -12.25 6.06 -4.30
C LYS A 122 -13.53 5.40 -4.83
N LEU A 123 -14.65 5.57 -4.13
CA LEU A 123 -15.95 5.02 -4.55
C LEU A 123 -16.42 5.62 -5.87
N GLY A 124 -16.28 6.94 -6.04
CA GLY A 124 -16.60 7.64 -7.28
C GLY A 124 -15.79 7.14 -8.48
N ILE A 125 -14.46 7.01 -8.33
CA ILE A 125 -13.59 6.47 -9.37
C ILE A 125 -13.97 5.01 -9.71
N MET A 126 -14.22 4.18 -8.70
CA MET A 126 -14.57 2.79 -8.92
C MET A 126 -15.87 2.66 -9.73
N LEU A 127 -16.94 3.33 -9.30
CA LEU A 127 -18.23 3.30 -10.00
C LEU A 127 -18.15 3.88 -11.40
N THR A 128 -17.51 5.04 -11.59
CA THR A 128 -17.36 5.65 -12.91
C THR A 128 -16.56 4.78 -13.87
N THR A 129 -15.50 4.11 -13.40
CA THR A 129 -14.72 3.17 -14.21
C THR A 129 -15.55 1.95 -14.60
N MET A 130 -16.29 1.36 -13.65
CA MET A 130 -17.07 0.15 -13.91
C MET A 130 -18.30 0.42 -14.81
N ILE A 131 -19.06 1.48 -14.52
CA ILE A 131 -20.18 1.91 -15.38
C ILE A 131 -19.67 2.32 -16.76
N GLY A 132 -18.51 2.97 -16.83
CA GLY A 132 -17.85 3.31 -18.09
C GLY A 132 -17.49 2.08 -18.92
N LEU A 133 -17.07 0.98 -18.28
CA LEU A 133 -16.78 -0.28 -18.95
C LEU A 133 -18.05 -0.95 -19.51
N GLU A 134 -19.18 -0.90 -18.79
CA GLU A 134 -20.44 -1.51 -19.25
C GLU A 134 -21.17 -0.68 -20.30
N THR A 135 -21.23 0.64 -20.13
CA THR A 135 -22.02 1.55 -20.97
C THR A 135 -21.22 2.15 -22.13
N GLY A 136 -19.88 2.16 -22.03
CA GLY A 136 -19.01 2.86 -22.98
C GLY A 136 -19.15 4.39 -22.93
N PHE A 137 -19.81 4.95 -21.92
CA PHE A 137 -20.05 6.40 -21.80
C PHE A 137 -18.76 7.20 -21.56
N VAL A 138 -17.80 6.65 -20.82
CA VAL A 138 -16.55 7.32 -20.47
C VAL A 138 -15.45 6.96 -21.48
N PRO A 139 -14.70 7.94 -22.02
CA PRO A 139 -13.59 7.65 -22.93
C PRO A 139 -12.53 6.72 -22.27
N PRO A 140 -11.98 5.73 -22.98
CA PRO A 140 -11.05 4.76 -22.40
C PRO A 140 -9.83 5.39 -21.73
N ARG A 141 -9.26 6.45 -22.33
CA ARG A 141 -8.12 7.19 -21.76
C ARG A 141 -8.43 7.84 -20.41
N VAL A 142 -9.66 8.34 -20.23
CA VAL A 142 -10.10 8.90 -18.95
C VAL A 142 -10.25 7.79 -17.92
N SER A 143 -10.86 6.66 -18.28
CA SER A 143 -10.99 5.50 -17.40
C SER A 143 -9.63 4.92 -16.98
N ILE A 144 -8.64 4.88 -17.88
CA ILE A 144 -7.26 4.50 -17.57
C ILE A 144 -6.62 5.46 -16.56
N ALA A 145 -6.79 6.77 -16.74
CA ALA A 145 -6.27 7.77 -15.83
C ALA A 145 -6.95 7.70 -14.45
N LEU A 146 -8.27 7.55 -14.41
CA LEU A 146 -9.05 7.38 -13.17
C LEU A 146 -8.59 6.13 -12.42
N PHE A 147 -8.47 4.99 -13.10
CA PHE A 147 -8.03 3.75 -12.46
C PHE A 147 -6.55 3.80 -12.01
N ARG A 148 -5.70 4.60 -12.68
CA ARG A 148 -4.34 4.92 -12.19
C ARG A 148 -4.39 5.69 -10.86
N ILE A 149 -5.31 6.65 -10.72
CA ILE A 149 -5.52 7.42 -9.49
C ILE A 149 -6.09 6.53 -8.37
N TYR A 150 -7.02 5.64 -8.69
CA TYR A 150 -7.60 4.67 -7.75
C TYR A 150 -6.51 3.93 -6.95
N HIS A 151 -5.51 3.36 -7.63
CA HIS A 151 -4.41 2.63 -6.98
C HIS A 151 -3.58 3.49 -6.01
N ARG A 152 -3.49 4.81 -6.24
CA ARG A 152 -2.78 5.73 -5.35
C ARG A 152 -3.60 6.10 -4.12
N ILE A 153 -4.92 6.16 -4.25
CA ILE A 153 -5.84 6.58 -3.19
C ILE A 153 -6.24 5.41 -2.28
N THR A 154 -6.33 4.18 -2.80
CA THR A 154 -6.77 3.01 -2.03
C THR A 154 -6.08 2.86 -0.67
N PRO A 155 -4.75 3.03 -0.54
CA PRO A 155 -4.08 2.92 0.77
C PRO A 155 -4.47 4.01 1.78
N TRP A 156 -5.04 5.13 1.33
CA TRP A 156 -5.40 6.29 2.16
C TRP A 156 -6.87 6.30 2.60
N SER A 157 -7.69 5.43 2.01
CA SER A 157 -9.11 5.32 2.32
C SER A 157 -9.31 4.41 3.55
N MET A 158 -9.29 4.99 4.75
CA MET A 158 -9.16 4.25 6.02
C MET A 158 -10.44 4.22 6.86
N ILE A 159 -11.61 4.08 6.23
CA ILE A 159 -12.91 4.00 6.96
C ILE A 159 -12.95 2.79 7.91
N ASP A 160 -12.35 1.67 7.52
CA ASP A 160 -12.20 0.48 8.36
C ASP A 160 -11.46 0.79 9.66
N VAL A 161 -10.36 1.55 9.55
CA VAL A 161 -9.54 1.95 10.70
C VAL A 161 -10.24 3.01 11.55
N TYR A 162 -11.01 3.92 10.94
CA TYR A 162 -11.81 4.91 11.67
C TYR A 162 -12.85 4.26 12.58
N LEU A 163 -13.57 3.25 12.10
CA LEU A 163 -14.55 2.53 12.93
C LEU A 163 -13.89 1.85 14.14
N LEU A 164 -12.68 1.31 13.98
CA LEU A 164 -11.90 0.75 15.08
C LEU A 164 -11.48 1.84 16.08
N GLY A 165 -10.99 2.99 15.60
CA GLY A 165 -10.68 4.15 16.45
C GLY A 165 -11.90 4.67 17.21
N PHE A 166 -13.07 4.68 16.57
CA PHE A 166 -14.34 4.97 17.21
C PHE A 166 -14.68 3.96 18.32
N LEU A 167 -14.50 2.66 18.09
CA LEU A 167 -14.76 1.64 19.12
C LEU A 167 -13.88 1.87 20.36
N VAL A 168 -12.59 2.16 20.16
CA VAL A 168 -11.68 2.49 21.26
C VAL A 168 -12.14 3.77 21.97
N ALA A 169 -12.48 4.84 21.25
CA ALA A 169 -13.00 6.07 21.83
C ALA A 169 -14.30 5.84 22.62
N TYR A 170 -15.23 5.04 22.08
CA TYR A 170 -16.50 4.69 22.71
C TYR A 170 -16.29 4.07 24.09
N THR A 171 -15.34 3.13 24.23
CA THR A 171 -15.04 2.52 25.55
C THR A 171 -14.58 3.55 26.58
N ARG A 172 -13.90 4.62 26.15
CA ARG A 172 -13.50 5.72 27.05
C ARG A 172 -14.66 6.66 27.35
N LEU A 173 -15.55 6.91 26.38
CA LEU A 173 -16.68 7.82 26.54
C LEU A 173 -17.74 7.28 27.51
N ILE A 174 -18.07 5.99 27.46
CA ILE A 174 -19.07 5.38 28.36
C ILE A 174 -18.66 5.41 29.84
N ALA A 175 -17.37 5.59 30.13
CA ALA A 175 -16.88 5.75 31.49
C ALA A 175 -17.16 7.16 32.07
N ILE A 176 -17.46 8.14 31.21
CA ILE A 176 -17.57 9.57 31.58
C ILE A 176 -18.98 10.11 31.35
N ALA A 177 -19.72 9.56 30.38
CA ALA A 177 -21.01 10.08 29.94
C ALA A 177 -21.97 8.98 29.46
N HIS A 178 -23.25 9.34 29.35
CA HIS A 178 -24.25 8.49 28.70
C HIS A 178 -24.14 8.65 27.19
N VAL A 179 -23.82 7.54 26.51
CA VAL A 179 -23.57 7.51 25.07
C VAL A 179 -24.66 6.68 24.38
N HIS A 180 -25.37 7.30 23.45
CA HIS A 180 -26.36 6.66 22.60
C HIS A 180 -25.81 6.48 21.19
N LEU A 181 -25.93 5.28 20.64
CA LEU A 181 -25.48 4.95 19.28
C LEU A 181 -26.64 5.14 18.31
N ASP A 182 -26.44 5.98 17.30
CA ASP A 182 -27.46 6.29 16.29
C ASP A 182 -27.47 5.28 15.13
N THR A 183 -28.56 5.28 14.36
CA THR A 183 -28.75 4.41 13.20
C THR A 183 -27.62 4.51 12.17
N SER A 184 -26.96 5.67 12.07
CA SER A 184 -25.86 5.91 11.12
C SER A 184 -24.60 5.11 11.43
N LEU A 185 -24.45 4.61 12.67
CA LEU A 185 -23.38 3.66 12.98
C LEU A 185 -23.54 2.36 12.17
N TYR A 186 -24.77 1.87 12.00
CA TYR A 186 -25.03 0.69 11.17
C TYR A 186 -24.72 0.97 9.70
N ALA A 187 -24.98 2.20 9.21
CA ALA A 187 -24.58 2.61 7.88
C ALA A 187 -23.05 2.66 7.72
N LEU A 188 -22.31 3.12 8.74
CA LEU A 188 -20.85 3.13 8.73
C LEU A 188 -20.27 1.70 8.72
N ILE A 189 -20.87 0.77 9.47
CA ILE A 189 -20.54 -0.66 9.42
C ILE A 189 -20.86 -1.24 8.04
N GLY A 190 -22.06 -0.95 7.52
CA GLY A 190 -22.48 -1.36 6.18
C GLY A 190 -21.54 -0.83 5.10
N LEU A 191 -21.06 0.41 5.22
CA LEU A 191 -20.05 1.00 4.35
C LEU A 191 -18.73 0.24 4.41
N MET A 192 -18.22 -0.04 5.62
CA MET A 192 -16.98 -0.81 5.80
C MET A 192 -17.07 -2.18 5.11
N VAL A 193 -18.16 -2.93 5.37
CA VAL A 193 -18.37 -4.25 4.77
C VAL A 193 -18.54 -4.15 3.26
N SER A 194 -19.37 -3.22 2.76
CA SER A 194 -19.64 -3.07 1.33
C SER A 194 -18.39 -2.64 0.55
N MET A 195 -17.59 -1.74 1.12
CA MET A 195 -16.34 -1.28 0.52
C MET A 195 -15.27 -2.38 0.53
N ALA A 196 -15.14 -3.14 1.63
CA ALA A 196 -14.24 -4.27 1.70
C ALA A 196 -14.65 -5.40 0.73
N ALA A 197 -15.96 -5.64 0.57
CA ALA A 197 -16.49 -6.57 -0.42
C ALA A 197 -16.21 -6.09 -1.85
N ALA A 198 -16.37 -4.80 -2.13
CA ALA A 198 -16.04 -4.22 -3.43
C ALA A 198 -14.55 -4.39 -3.76
N ASP A 199 -13.65 -4.04 -2.84
CA ASP A 199 -12.20 -4.20 -3.03
C ASP A 199 -11.80 -5.68 -3.19
N GLY A 200 -12.40 -6.57 -2.40
CA GLY A 200 -12.11 -8.01 -2.45
C GLY A 200 -12.62 -8.69 -3.72
N ALA A 201 -13.67 -8.14 -4.32
CA ALA A 201 -14.26 -8.66 -5.55
C ALA A 201 -13.73 -8.01 -6.83
N LEU A 202 -13.05 -6.85 -6.73
CA LEU A 202 -12.50 -6.15 -7.88
C LEU A 202 -11.28 -6.90 -8.43
N ASP A 203 -11.45 -7.58 -9.57
CA ASP A 203 -10.33 -8.15 -10.31
C ASP A 203 -9.61 -7.02 -11.06
N HIS A 204 -8.61 -6.43 -10.40
CA HIS A 204 -7.78 -5.35 -10.96
C HIS A 204 -7.26 -5.68 -12.36
N GLU A 205 -6.91 -6.93 -12.62
CA GLU A 205 -6.36 -7.33 -13.90
C GLU A 205 -7.46 -7.43 -14.97
N ALA A 206 -8.62 -8.00 -14.63
CA ALA A 206 -9.75 -8.06 -15.56
C ALA A 206 -10.18 -6.66 -16.00
N VAL A 207 -10.20 -5.69 -15.06
CA VAL A 207 -10.50 -4.27 -15.34
C VAL A 207 -9.49 -3.69 -16.32
N TRP A 208 -8.20 -3.82 -16.05
CA TRP A 208 -7.18 -3.31 -16.95
C TRP A 208 -7.24 -3.98 -18.34
N ARG A 209 -7.59 -5.28 -18.45
CA ARG A 209 -7.70 -6.00 -19.74
C ARG A 209 -8.94 -5.56 -20.51
N ALA A 210 -10.01 -5.19 -19.81
CA ALA A 210 -11.20 -4.63 -20.42
C ALA A 210 -10.93 -3.21 -20.95
N LEU A 211 -10.24 -2.37 -20.16
CA LEU A 211 -9.85 -1.02 -20.56
C LEU A 211 -8.94 -1.01 -21.78
N GLU A 212 -7.92 -1.86 -21.81
CA GLU A 212 -7.01 -2.01 -22.95
C GLU A 212 -7.74 -2.40 -24.24
N ARG A 213 -8.67 -3.37 -24.16
CA ARG A 213 -9.50 -3.78 -25.30
C ARG A 213 -10.37 -2.64 -25.82
N GLN A 214 -10.93 -1.82 -24.93
CA GLN A 214 -11.74 -0.67 -25.32
C GLN A 214 -10.90 0.45 -25.94
N ASP A 215 -9.70 0.71 -25.42
CA ASP A 215 -8.79 1.73 -25.94
C ASP A 215 -8.30 1.35 -27.35
N LEU A 216 -7.88 0.10 -27.55
CA LEU A 216 -7.53 -0.43 -28.88
C LEU A 216 -8.72 -0.34 -29.86
N ALA A 217 -9.93 -0.65 -29.42
CA ALA A 217 -11.14 -0.51 -30.24
C ALA A 217 -11.50 0.95 -30.54
N ALA A 218 -11.18 1.89 -29.64
CA ALA A 218 -11.36 3.31 -29.84
C ALA A 218 -10.32 3.87 -30.83
N ASP A 219 -9.06 3.49 -30.69
CA ASP A 219 -7.98 3.87 -31.60
C ASP A 219 -8.20 3.31 -33.01
N ALA A 220 -8.62 2.05 -33.14
CA ALA A 220 -8.98 1.46 -34.44
C ALA A 220 -10.15 2.21 -35.11
N ARG A 221 -11.14 2.68 -34.33
CA ARG A 221 -12.25 3.52 -34.84
C ARG A 221 -11.76 4.91 -35.26
N TYR A 222 -10.81 5.50 -34.51
CA TYR A 222 -10.20 6.78 -34.84
C TYR A 222 -9.37 6.70 -36.13
N ILE A 223 -8.48 5.72 -36.25
CA ILE A 223 -7.65 5.48 -37.45
C ILE A 223 -8.52 5.25 -38.68
N ARG A 224 -9.60 4.46 -38.55
CA ARG A 224 -10.57 4.24 -39.66
C ARG A 224 -11.26 5.53 -40.10
N ARG A 225 -11.54 6.47 -39.18
CA ARG A 225 -12.15 7.77 -39.47
C ARG A 225 -11.13 8.81 -39.99
N HIS A 226 -9.86 8.65 -39.67
CA HIS A 226 -8.78 9.59 -40.03
C HIS A 226 -7.58 8.86 -40.68
N PRO A 227 -7.74 8.34 -41.91
CA PRO A 227 -6.71 7.54 -42.58
C PRO A 227 -5.39 8.29 -42.85
N LYS A 228 -5.40 9.63 -42.81
CA LYS A 228 -4.21 10.47 -42.98
C LYS A 228 -3.28 10.50 -41.75
N VAL A 229 -3.76 10.08 -40.57
CA VAL A 229 -2.99 10.04 -39.31
C VAL A 229 -2.23 8.71 -39.14
N ALA A 230 -2.58 7.67 -39.92
CA ALA A 230 -1.94 6.36 -39.88
C ALA A 230 -0.49 6.33 -40.42
N ARG A 231 0.00 7.44 -40.99
CA ARG A 231 1.44 7.61 -41.26
C ARG A 231 2.13 8.03 -39.96
N GLY A 232 2.46 7.03 -39.15
CA GLY A 232 3.39 7.18 -38.03
C GLY A 232 4.78 7.64 -38.50
N PRO A 233 5.68 8.00 -37.56
CA PRO A 233 6.98 8.56 -37.90
C PRO A 233 7.77 7.61 -38.79
N THR A 234 8.51 8.18 -39.74
CA THR A 234 9.48 7.45 -40.58
C THR A 234 10.45 6.64 -39.72
N PRO A 235 10.80 5.40 -40.11
CA PRO A 235 11.81 4.60 -39.41
C PRO A 235 13.17 5.23 -39.66
N GLY A 236 13.52 6.18 -38.79
CA GLY A 236 14.80 6.85 -38.75
C GLY A 236 15.24 6.93 -37.30
N GLU A 237 16.36 6.26 -37.01
CA GLU A 237 17.21 6.49 -35.84
C GLU A 237 16.64 6.09 -34.48
N GLN A 238 16.70 4.79 -34.20
CA GLN A 238 16.93 4.31 -32.85
C GLN A 238 17.63 2.95 -32.86
N GLU A 239 18.93 2.96 -33.17
CA GLU A 239 19.85 2.01 -32.54
C GLU A 239 19.80 2.28 -31.03
N ARG A 240 18.93 1.58 -30.32
CA ARG A 240 18.95 1.53 -28.85
C ARG A 240 19.11 0.09 -28.43
N ALA A 241 19.92 -0.09 -27.39
CA ALA A 241 20.26 -1.36 -26.75
C ALA A 241 19.06 -2.32 -26.67
N GLU A 242 19.35 -3.62 -26.76
CA GLU A 242 18.34 -4.70 -26.66
C GLU A 242 17.27 -4.36 -25.62
N PRO A 243 15.97 -4.28 -26.02
CA PRO A 243 14.93 -3.75 -25.16
C PRO A 243 14.77 -4.62 -23.91
N ALA A 244 15.10 -4.04 -22.75
CA ALA A 244 14.96 -4.70 -21.47
C ALA A 244 13.48 -5.00 -21.17
N VAL A 245 13.25 -6.08 -20.43
CA VAL A 245 11.91 -6.49 -20.00
C VAL A 245 11.61 -5.78 -18.66
N ILE A 246 10.61 -4.90 -18.64
CA ILE A 246 10.24 -4.10 -17.46
C ILE A 246 8.77 -4.31 -17.09
N GLY A 247 8.52 -4.72 -15.84
CA GLY A 247 7.18 -4.77 -15.27
C GLY A 247 6.66 -3.38 -14.88
N CYS A 248 5.44 -3.05 -15.31
CA CYS A 248 4.76 -1.84 -14.89
C CYS A 248 4.36 -1.93 -13.40
N HIS A 249 4.66 -0.90 -12.62
CA HIS A 249 4.31 -0.85 -11.20
C HIS A 249 2.82 -0.54 -10.93
N VAL A 250 2.08 -0.09 -11.94
CA VAL A 250 0.64 0.27 -11.83
C VAL A 250 -0.24 -0.87 -12.30
N CYS A 251 -0.11 -1.30 -13.55
CA CYS A 251 -0.98 -2.31 -14.16
C CYS A 251 -0.35 -3.71 -14.23
N HIS A 252 0.88 -3.88 -13.71
CA HIS A 252 1.62 -5.14 -13.69
C HIS A 252 1.93 -5.79 -15.05
N LEU A 253 1.61 -5.11 -16.16
CA LEU A 253 1.98 -5.55 -17.50
C LEU A 253 3.49 -5.51 -17.68
N VAL A 254 4.04 -6.55 -18.29
CA VAL A 254 5.46 -6.63 -18.67
C VAL A 254 5.63 -6.04 -20.07
N ASN A 255 6.56 -5.09 -20.22
CA ASN A 255 6.81 -4.35 -21.45
C ASN A 255 8.24 -4.60 -21.92
N HIS A 256 8.44 -4.66 -23.24
CA HIS A 256 9.75 -4.43 -23.85
C HIS A 256 9.96 -2.92 -23.92
N ALA A 257 10.79 -2.38 -23.04
CA ALA A 257 10.93 -0.95 -22.87
C ALA A 257 12.28 -0.57 -22.26
N SER A 258 12.80 0.58 -22.64
CA SER A 258 13.91 1.22 -21.95
C SER A 258 13.44 1.92 -20.68
N PRO A 259 14.30 2.07 -19.65
CA PRO A 259 13.97 2.85 -18.48
C PRO A 259 13.57 4.29 -18.85
N GLY A 260 12.39 4.74 -18.41
CA GLY A 260 11.85 6.06 -18.75
C GLY A 260 10.80 6.05 -19.86
N ASP A 261 10.60 4.93 -20.56
CA ASP A 261 9.52 4.79 -21.53
C ASP A 261 8.15 4.71 -20.83
N HIS A 262 7.07 4.83 -21.60
CA HIS A 262 5.70 4.77 -21.09
C HIS A 262 5.12 3.36 -21.24
N CYS A 263 4.32 2.93 -20.26
CA CYS A 263 3.62 1.66 -20.33
C CYS A 263 2.55 1.69 -21.43
N ARG A 264 2.54 0.69 -22.33
CA ARG A 264 1.57 0.62 -23.43
C ARG A 264 0.10 0.53 -23.01
N ARG A 265 -0.19 0.08 -21.80
CA ARG A 265 -1.56 -0.18 -21.30
C ARG A 265 -2.10 0.90 -20.40
N CYS A 266 -1.28 1.37 -19.47
CA CYS A 266 -1.72 2.36 -18.49
C CYS A 266 -0.99 3.69 -18.60
N ASP A 267 -0.06 3.84 -19.54
CA ASP A 267 0.73 5.06 -19.79
C ASP A 267 1.48 5.60 -18.55
N ALA A 268 1.79 4.71 -17.60
CA ALA A 268 2.66 5.03 -16.48
C ALA A 268 4.14 4.97 -16.91
N LEU A 269 4.95 5.90 -16.38
CA LEU A 269 6.40 5.90 -16.59
C LEU A 269 7.02 4.58 -16.08
N LEU A 270 7.71 3.87 -16.95
CA LEU A 270 8.36 2.60 -16.65
C LEU A 270 9.73 2.81 -16.02
N HIS A 271 9.99 2.07 -14.97
CA HIS A 271 11.30 2.01 -14.32
C HIS A 271 11.54 0.58 -13.82
N PRO A 272 12.76 0.02 -13.98
CA PRO A 272 13.04 -1.35 -13.54
C PRO A 272 12.93 -1.49 -12.02
N ARG A 273 13.37 -0.47 -11.26
CA ARG A 273 13.23 -0.37 -9.81
C ARG A 273 12.82 1.04 -9.40
N LYS A 274 12.22 1.17 -8.22
CA LYS A 274 11.89 2.50 -7.66
C LYS A 274 13.18 3.33 -7.54
N ARG A 275 13.20 4.51 -8.17
CA ARG A 275 14.35 5.42 -8.13
C ARG A 275 14.67 5.85 -6.70
N ASP A 276 15.95 5.75 -6.35
CA ASP A 276 16.51 6.11 -5.05
C ASP A 276 15.74 5.55 -3.84
N SER A 277 15.17 4.35 -3.98
CA SER A 277 14.30 3.76 -2.96
C SER A 277 14.98 3.70 -1.60
N ALA A 278 16.23 3.23 -1.54
CA ALA A 278 16.98 3.13 -0.28
C ALA A 278 17.19 4.50 0.38
N ALA A 279 17.63 5.52 -0.38
CA ALA A 279 17.89 6.85 0.15
C ALA A 279 16.59 7.52 0.64
N ARG A 280 15.52 7.42 -0.15
CA ARG A 280 14.20 7.98 0.20
C ARG A 280 13.61 7.29 1.43
N THR A 281 13.70 5.95 1.51
CA THR A 281 13.23 5.21 2.69
C THR A 281 14.05 5.59 3.93
N TRP A 282 15.37 5.74 3.83
CA TRP A 282 16.19 6.25 4.95
C TRP A 282 15.78 7.65 5.39
N ALA A 283 15.54 8.58 4.45
CA ALA A 283 15.12 9.93 4.78
C ALA A 283 13.79 9.95 5.57
N PHE A 284 12.78 9.21 5.10
CA PHE A 284 11.51 9.07 5.84
C PHE A 284 11.68 8.38 7.19
N LEU A 285 12.52 7.34 7.25
CA LEU A 285 12.77 6.58 8.47
C LEU A 285 13.45 7.41 9.55
N ILE A 286 14.48 8.19 9.18
CA ILE A 286 15.19 9.08 10.10
C ILE A 286 14.27 10.20 10.57
N ALA A 287 13.51 10.83 9.66
CA ALA A 287 12.53 11.85 10.03
C ALA A 287 11.47 11.31 11.01
N ALA A 288 10.95 10.10 10.76
CA ALA A 288 10.01 9.44 11.65
C ALA A 288 10.64 9.12 13.01
N LEU A 289 11.90 8.67 13.05
CA LEU A 289 12.61 8.38 14.30
C LEU A 289 12.81 9.66 15.14
N CYS A 290 13.19 10.77 14.51
CA CYS A 290 13.32 12.06 15.18
C CYS A 290 12.01 12.55 15.80
N LEU A 291 10.87 12.30 15.14
CA LEU A 291 9.54 12.69 15.65
C LEU A 291 8.93 11.67 16.60
N TYR A 292 9.39 10.42 16.59
CA TYR A 292 8.92 9.38 17.51
C TYR A 292 9.27 9.70 18.96
N ILE A 293 10.45 10.29 19.21
CA ILE A 293 10.89 10.70 20.55
C ILE A 293 9.92 11.76 21.15
N PRO A 294 9.71 12.94 20.54
CA PRO A 294 8.78 13.93 21.08
C PRO A 294 7.33 13.42 21.11
N ALA A 295 6.91 12.57 20.17
CA ALA A 295 5.55 12.00 20.17
C ALA A 295 5.26 11.14 21.43
N ASN A 296 6.27 10.49 22.01
CA ASN A 296 6.10 9.66 23.22
C ASN A 296 6.42 10.41 24.52
N ILE A 297 7.19 11.50 24.45
CA ILE A 297 7.56 12.30 25.63
C ILE A 297 6.52 13.38 25.92
N TYR A 298 6.03 14.08 24.88
CA TYR A 298 5.08 15.17 25.08
C TYR A 298 3.66 14.66 25.32
N PRO A 299 2.83 15.42 26.07
CA PRO A 299 1.42 15.11 26.22
C PRO A 299 0.74 15.05 24.85
N VAL A 300 -0.13 14.05 24.70
CA VAL A 300 -0.97 13.89 23.50
C VAL A 300 -2.34 14.52 23.71
N MET A 301 -2.83 14.52 24.96
CA MET A 301 -4.08 15.17 25.34
C MET A 301 -4.01 15.78 26.74
N LEU A 302 -4.74 16.87 26.95
CA LEU A 302 -5.10 17.38 28.27
C LEU A 302 -6.55 17.03 28.56
N ILE A 303 -6.82 16.57 29.77
CA ILE A 303 -8.17 16.42 30.30
C ILE A 303 -8.33 17.46 31.40
N THR A 304 -9.28 18.38 31.22
CA THR A 304 -9.67 19.34 32.25
C THR A 304 -10.98 18.90 32.87
N GLN A 305 -11.01 18.65 34.17
CA GLN A 305 -12.22 18.35 34.96
C GLN A 305 -12.26 19.26 36.18
N ILE A 306 -13.33 20.04 36.31
CA ILE A 306 -13.65 20.90 37.48
C ILE A 306 -12.39 21.50 38.14
N GLY A 307 -11.75 22.44 37.45
CA GLY A 307 -10.59 23.18 37.96
C GLY A 307 -9.26 22.43 37.99
N THR A 308 -9.24 21.12 37.72
CA THR A 308 -8.01 20.33 37.60
C THR A 308 -7.70 20.04 36.13
N THR A 309 -6.46 20.31 35.71
CA THR A 309 -5.99 19.97 34.36
C THR A 309 -4.90 18.91 34.49
N GLN A 310 -5.13 17.75 33.88
CA GLN A 310 -4.17 16.65 33.84
C GLN A 310 -3.69 16.44 32.41
N SER A 311 -2.38 16.31 32.25
CA SER A 311 -1.73 16.04 30.98
C SER A 311 -1.40 14.56 30.84
N PHE A 312 -1.84 13.95 29.75
CA PHE A 312 -1.60 12.54 29.47
C PHE A 312 -0.66 12.39 28.26
N THR A 313 0.50 11.79 28.51
CA THR A 313 1.30 11.16 27.45
C THR A 313 0.67 9.83 27.06
N ILE A 314 1.11 9.23 25.95
CA ILE A 314 0.65 7.89 25.52
C ILE A 314 0.85 6.88 26.66
N MET A 315 2.05 6.85 27.25
CA MET A 315 2.37 5.97 28.37
C MET A 315 1.59 6.32 29.64
N GLY A 316 1.35 7.61 29.89
CA GLY A 316 0.52 8.06 31.00
C GLY A 316 -0.92 7.56 30.89
N GLY A 317 -1.53 7.66 29.71
CA GLY A 317 -2.87 7.13 29.45
C GLY A 317 -2.94 5.60 29.59
N ILE A 318 -1.91 4.88 29.15
CA ILE A 318 -1.82 3.42 29.33
C ILE A 318 -1.78 3.06 30.82
N LYS A 319 -0.96 3.76 31.62
CA LYS A 319 -0.86 3.51 33.06
C LYS A 319 -2.20 3.74 33.76
N GLU A 320 -2.87 4.84 33.45
CA GLU A 320 -4.18 5.18 34.00
C GLU A 320 -5.23 4.10 33.67
N LEU A 321 -5.22 3.57 32.43
CA LEU A 321 -6.11 2.47 32.04
C LEU A 321 -5.83 1.17 32.82
N VAL A 322 -4.57 0.87 33.11
CA VAL A 322 -4.18 -0.26 33.96
C VAL A 322 -4.67 -0.05 35.39
N ASP A 323 -4.53 1.16 35.92
CA ASP A 323 -4.96 1.53 37.27
C ASP A 323 -6.49 1.40 37.43
N TYR A 324 -7.26 1.65 36.35
CA TYR A 324 -8.71 1.41 36.30
C TYR A 324 -9.12 -0.06 36.04
N GLY A 325 -8.16 -0.98 35.96
CA GLY A 325 -8.43 -2.40 35.69
C GLY A 325 -8.81 -2.73 34.24
N LEU A 326 -8.69 -1.76 33.32
CA LEU A 326 -9.02 -1.91 31.90
C LEU A 326 -7.83 -2.47 31.09
N LEU A 327 -7.29 -3.61 31.54
CA LEU A 327 -6.10 -4.24 30.94
C LEU A 327 -6.20 -4.47 29.41
N PRO A 328 -7.33 -4.96 28.86
CA PRO A 328 -7.44 -5.16 27.41
C PRO A 328 -7.31 -3.86 26.61
N LEU A 329 -7.85 -2.75 27.13
CA LEU A 329 -7.79 -1.44 26.49
C LEU A 329 -6.39 -0.85 26.58
N ALA A 330 -5.73 -0.97 27.74
CA ALA A 330 -4.34 -0.57 27.92
C ALA A 330 -3.40 -1.32 26.96
N ALA A 331 -3.58 -2.64 26.81
CA ALA A 331 -2.80 -3.45 25.88
C ALA A 331 -3.02 -3.05 24.41
N LEU A 332 -4.27 -2.72 24.05
CA LEU A 332 -4.62 -2.25 22.71
C LEU A 332 -3.89 -0.93 22.38
N VAL A 333 -3.99 0.06 23.25
CA VAL A 333 -3.33 1.38 23.06
C VAL A 333 -1.80 1.20 23.05
N PHE A 334 -1.24 0.41 23.96
CA PHE A 334 0.21 0.14 23.97
C PHE A 334 0.70 -0.52 22.66
N LEU A 335 -0.03 -1.51 22.16
CA LEU A 335 0.31 -2.20 20.92
C LEU A 335 0.19 -1.26 19.72
N ALA A 336 -0.90 -0.49 19.64
CA ALA A 336 -1.18 0.43 18.53
C ALA A 336 -0.24 1.64 18.50
N SER A 337 -0.03 2.31 19.63
CA SER A 337 0.68 3.59 19.70
C SER A 337 2.19 3.46 19.84
N ILE A 338 2.67 2.42 20.53
CA ILE A 338 4.11 2.30 20.83
C ILE A 338 4.71 1.17 20.02
N THR A 339 4.17 -0.04 20.19
CA THR A 339 4.79 -1.27 19.68
C THR A 339 4.75 -1.34 18.15
N ILE A 340 3.62 -1.05 17.51
CA ILE A 340 3.47 -1.12 16.05
C ILE A 340 4.37 -0.10 15.32
N PRO A 341 4.37 1.20 15.66
CA PRO A 341 5.28 2.17 15.05
C PRO A 341 6.75 1.80 15.26
N LEU A 342 7.13 1.37 16.47
CA LEU A 342 8.49 0.93 16.76
C LEU A 342 8.89 -0.29 15.93
N ALA A 343 8.01 -1.28 15.83
CA ALA A 343 8.24 -2.48 15.02
C ALA A 343 8.43 -2.13 13.54
N LYS A 344 7.68 -1.16 12.99
CA LYS A 344 7.88 -0.66 11.62
C LYS A 344 9.26 0.00 11.46
N LEU A 345 9.64 0.89 12.38
CA LEU A 345 10.93 1.58 12.33
C LEU A 345 12.09 0.57 12.36
N ILE A 346 12.07 -0.36 13.32
CA ILE A 346 13.11 -1.38 13.47
C ILE A 346 13.15 -2.31 12.25
N THR A 347 12.00 -2.80 11.78
CA THR A 347 11.95 -3.72 10.66
C THR A 347 12.46 -3.05 9.38
N LEU A 348 12.01 -1.83 9.06
CA LEU A 348 12.48 -1.11 7.87
C LEU A 348 13.99 -0.80 7.95
N ALA A 349 14.49 -0.37 9.12
CA ALA A 349 15.92 -0.16 9.34
C ALA A 349 16.71 -1.45 9.06
N TYR A 350 16.26 -2.57 9.66
CA TYR A 350 16.86 -3.88 9.45
C TYR A 350 16.84 -4.30 7.97
N LEU A 351 15.70 -4.14 7.29
CA LEU A 351 15.58 -4.48 5.87
C LEU A 351 16.52 -3.62 5.00
N LEU A 352 16.66 -2.32 5.28
CA LEU A 352 17.57 -1.43 4.56
C LEU A 352 19.04 -1.81 4.77
N VAL A 353 19.49 -1.93 6.03
CA VAL A 353 20.87 -2.27 6.38
C VAL A 353 21.28 -3.59 5.73
N GLN A 354 20.42 -4.60 5.83
CA GLN A 354 20.71 -5.93 5.29
C GLN A 354 20.65 -5.97 3.74
N THR A 355 19.95 -5.02 3.10
CA THR A 355 19.98 -4.86 1.63
C THR A 355 21.28 -4.23 1.17
N GLN A 356 21.74 -3.20 1.88
CA GLN A 356 23.02 -2.53 1.61
C GLN A 356 24.22 -3.46 1.85
N ARG A 357 24.14 -4.33 2.86
CA ARG A 357 25.15 -5.37 3.14
C ARG A 357 25.12 -6.56 2.17
N GLY A 358 24.20 -6.60 1.20
CA GLY A 358 24.13 -7.69 0.21
C GLY A 358 23.86 -9.09 0.78
N ARG A 359 23.28 -9.17 1.98
CA ARG A 359 23.18 -10.44 2.73
C ARG A 359 22.11 -11.36 2.11
N THR A 360 22.51 -12.58 1.73
CA THR A 360 21.65 -13.58 1.04
C THR A 360 20.80 -14.42 2.00
N THR A 361 21.06 -14.39 3.30
CA THR A 361 20.36 -15.20 4.31
C THR A 361 18.93 -14.72 4.57
N HIS A 362 17.99 -15.66 4.70
CA HIS A 362 16.59 -15.43 5.11
C HIS A 362 15.76 -14.45 4.25
N LEU A 363 15.98 -14.38 2.92
CA LEU A 363 15.22 -13.49 2.03
C LEU A 363 13.70 -13.69 2.07
N ASN A 364 13.24 -14.94 2.18
CA ASN A 364 11.81 -15.24 2.34
C ASN A 364 11.26 -14.70 3.67
N GLY A 365 12.03 -14.82 4.76
CA GLY A 365 11.65 -14.26 6.06
C GLY A 365 11.58 -12.74 6.03
N ARG A 366 12.55 -12.08 5.37
CA ARG A 366 12.59 -10.62 5.18
C ARG A 366 11.43 -10.12 4.32
N THR A 367 11.10 -10.83 3.25
CA THR A 367 9.94 -10.54 2.40
C THR A 367 8.63 -10.69 3.18
N ARG A 368 8.51 -11.74 4.02
CA ARG A 368 7.35 -11.93 4.90
C ARG A 368 7.25 -10.82 5.95
N ALA A 369 8.36 -10.44 6.58
CA ALA A 369 8.40 -9.32 7.52
C ALA A 369 7.92 -8.02 6.86
N PHE A 370 8.40 -7.74 5.64
CA PHE A 370 7.92 -6.61 4.84
C PHE A 370 6.40 -6.65 4.61
N ARG A 371 5.84 -7.80 4.20
CA ARG A 371 4.38 -7.95 4.01
C ARG A 371 3.60 -7.68 5.31
N VAL A 372 4.10 -8.17 6.44
CA VAL A 372 3.45 -8.00 7.74
C VAL A 372 3.43 -6.51 8.13
N ILE A 373 4.56 -5.81 8.02
CA ILE A 373 4.60 -4.37 8.34
C ILE A 373 3.79 -3.51 7.35
N ASP A 374 3.73 -3.90 6.07
CA ASP A 374 2.92 -3.23 5.04
C ASP A 374 1.42 -3.40 5.35
N PHE A 375 1.00 -4.60 5.74
CA PHE A 375 -0.37 -4.87 6.16
C PHE A 375 -0.76 -4.13 7.45
N ILE A 376 0.09 -4.19 8.48
CA ILE A 376 -0.12 -3.49 9.77
C ILE A 376 -0.03 -1.97 9.58
N GLY A 377 0.66 -1.51 8.53
CA GLY A 377 0.75 -0.14 8.01
C GLY A 377 -0.42 0.77 8.38
N ARG A 378 -1.59 0.41 7.88
CA ARG A 378 -2.83 1.21 7.93
C ARG A 378 -3.40 1.38 9.34
N TRP A 379 -3.23 0.37 10.19
CA TRP A 379 -3.81 0.29 11.53
C TRP A 379 -3.20 1.27 12.51
N SER A 380 -2.02 1.80 12.20
CA SER A 380 -1.33 2.75 13.06
C SER A 380 -2.03 4.11 13.19
N MET A 381 -3.06 4.40 12.38
CA MET A 381 -3.86 5.63 12.50
C MET A 381 -4.98 5.56 13.54
N ILE A 382 -5.25 4.38 14.15
CA ILE A 382 -6.35 4.18 15.11
C ILE A 382 -6.35 5.27 16.20
N ASP A 383 -5.19 5.60 16.76
CA ASP A 383 -5.10 6.53 17.88
C ASP A 383 -5.40 7.98 17.48
N ILE A 384 -5.03 8.38 16.25
CA ILE A 384 -5.33 9.72 15.73
C ILE A 384 -6.84 9.87 15.57
N PHE A 385 -7.53 8.83 15.08
CA PHE A 385 -8.99 8.81 15.00
C PHE A 385 -9.63 8.83 16.38
N MET A 386 -9.13 8.04 17.32
CA MET A 386 -9.61 8.05 18.70
C MET A 386 -9.50 9.45 19.31
N ILE A 387 -8.33 10.10 19.23
CA ILE A 387 -8.12 11.46 19.75
C ILE A 387 -9.06 12.45 19.07
N SER A 388 -9.22 12.38 17.74
CA SER A 388 -10.12 13.26 17.00
C SER A 388 -11.56 13.17 17.50
N ILE A 389 -12.04 11.96 17.78
CA ILE A 389 -13.40 11.70 18.28
C ILE A 389 -13.54 12.19 19.73
N LEU A 390 -12.58 11.86 20.61
CA LEU A 390 -12.60 12.28 22.02
C LEU A 390 -12.54 13.80 22.17
N VAL A 391 -11.65 14.45 21.40
CA VAL A 391 -11.53 15.91 21.37
C VAL A 391 -12.81 16.56 20.88
N ALA A 392 -13.54 15.96 19.94
CA ALA A 392 -14.83 16.48 19.50
C ALA A 392 -15.91 16.33 20.58
N LEU A 393 -16.01 15.17 21.23
CA LEU A 393 -17.18 14.80 22.03
C LEU A 393 -17.09 15.15 23.51
N VAL A 394 -15.89 15.37 24.04
CA VAL A 394 -15.71 15.79 25.42
C VAL A 394 -15.37 17.28 25.43
N ARG A 395 -16.38 18.10 25.12
CA ARG A 395 -16.32 19.57 25.11
C ARG A 395 -17.44 20.20 25.94
N PHE A 396 -17.62 19.71 27.16
CA PHE A 396 -18.62 20.20 28.11
C PHE A 396 -18.08 21.40 28.90
N ASP A 397 -17.68 22.46 28.18
CA ASP A 397 -17.35 23.79 28.71
C ASP A 397 -16.57 23.75 30.04
N GLN A 398 -17.17 24.19 31.16
CA GLN A 398 -16.52 24.26 32.48
C GLN A 398 -16.43 22.93 33.23
N PHE A 399 -17.13 21.88 32.80
CA PHE A 399 -17.23 20.61 33.53
C PHE A 399 -16.16 19.61 33.11
N ALA A 400 -16.04 19.35 31.81
CA ALA A 400 -15.09 18.40 31.26
C ALA A 400 -14.68 18.77 29.83
N GLN A 401 -13.39 18.94 29.57
CA GLN A 401 -12.86 19.23 28.24
C GLN A 401 -11.62 18.38 27.92
N ILE A 402 -11.58 17.82 26.71
CA ILE A 402 -10.38 17.19 26.13
C ILE A 402 -9.79 18.11 25.06
N LYS A 403 -8.50 18.43 25.22
CA LYS A 403 -7.72 19.19 24.23
C LYS A 403 -6.59 18.32 23.69
N ALA A 404 -6.36 18.39 22.39
CA ALA A 404 -5.16 17.81 21.80
C ALA A 404 -3.93 18.64 22.18
N GLU A 405 -2.78 17.98 22.29
CA GLU A 405 -1.51 18.58 22.64
C GLU A 405 -0.43 18.30 21.59
N VAL A 406 0.74 18.92 21.74
CA VAL A 406 1.87 18.85 20.79
C VAL A 406 2.30 17.41 20.46
N GLY A 407 2.08 16.44 21.35
CA GLY A 407 2.34 15.04 21.07
C GLY A 407 1.47 14.47 19.93
N ALA A 408 0.23 14.94 19.77
CA ALA A 408 -0.70 14.45 18.74
C ALA A 408 -0.22 14.71 17.29
N PRO A 409 0.18 15.94 16.88
CA PRO A 409 0.73 16.16 15.54
C PRO A 409 2.08 15.47 15.33
N CYS A 410 2.94 15.36 16.36
CA CYS A 410 4.19 14.59 16.24
C CYS A 410 3.89 13.11 15.98
N PHE A 411 2.96 12.51 16.72
CA PHE A 411 2.52 11.13 16.52
C PHE A 411 1.92 10.92 15.13
N ALA A 412 1.04 11.82 14.69
CA ALA A 412 0.45 11.77 13.36
C ALA A 412 1.51 11.81 12.25
N ALA A 413 2.52 12.67 12.40
CA ALA A 413 3.62 12.76 11.46
C ALA A 413 4.43 11.46 11.40
N VAL A 414 4.71 10.80 12.53
CA VAL A 414 5.39 9.49 12.54
C VAL A 414 4.61 8.44 11.75
N VAL A 415 3.29 8.37 11.94
CA VAL A 415 2.44 7.41 11.22
C VAL A 415 2.47 7.66 9.72
N VAL A 416 2.35 8.92 9.29
CA VAL A 416 2.38 9.29 7.87
C VAL A 416 3.77 9.03 7.25
N LEU A 417 4.84 9.43 7.93
CA LEU A 417 6.22 9.24 7.45
C LEU A 417 6.59 7.75 7.36
N THR A 418 6.18 6.94 8.34
CA THR A 418 6.40 5.48 8.28
C THR A 418 5.62 4.83 7.15
N MET A 419 4.42 5.33 6.83
CA MET A 419 3.65 4.87 5.67
C MET A 419 4.37 5.22 4.36
N PHE A 420 4.89 6.44 4.22
CA PHE A 420 5.71 6.83 3.06
C PHE A 420 7.01 6.02 2.97
N ALA A 421 7.65 5.70 4.09
CA ALA A 421 8.83 4.85 4.12
C ALA A 421 8.55 3.46 3.52
N VAL A 422 7.45 2.81 3.94
CA VAL A 422 7.00 1.52 3.38
C VAL A 422 6.69 1.66 1.87
N MET A 423 5.94 2.69 1.48
CA MET A 423 5.57 2.91 0.07
C MET A 423 6.76 3.19 -0.84
N THR A 424 7.84 3.78 -0.32
CA THR A 424 9.06 4.05 -1.09
C THR A 424 10.02 2.87 -1.16
N PHE A 425 10.02 2.01 -0.13
CA PHE A 425 10.85 0.81 -0.12
C PHE A 425 10.47 -0.13 -1.29
N ASP A 426 11.47 -0.67 -1.99
CA ASP A 426 11.28 -1.66 -3.04
C ASP A 426 11.78 -3.01 -2.52
N PRO A 427 10.89 -3.96 -2.14
CA PRO A 427 11.32 -5.25 -1.60
C PRO A 427 12.17 -6.06 -2.58
N ARG A 428 12.04 -5.81 -3.89
CA ARG A 428 12.84 -6.47 -4.94
C ARG A 428 14.33 -6.12 -4.83
N ALA A 429 14.66 -4.95 -4.28
CA ALA A 429 16.04 -4.55 -4.05
C ALA A 429 16.78 -5.52 -3.11
N MET A 430 16.08 -6.15 -2.15
CA MET A 430 16.66 -7.19 -1.28
C MET A 430 17.14 -8.39 -2.09
N TRP A 431 16.34 -8.80 -3.07
CA TRP A 431 16.60 -9.97 -3.92
C TRP A 431 17.66 -9.67 -4.99
N ASP A 432 17.72 -8.44 -5.49
CA ASP A 432 18.76 -8.03 -6.43
C ASP A 432 20.12 -7.88 -5.76
N ALA A 433 20.17 -7.30 -4.55
CA ALA A 433 21.40 -7.19 -3.77
C ALA A 433 21.99 -8.57 -3.43
N ALA A 434 21.13 -9.57 -3.19
CA ALA A 434 21.55 -10.95 -2.95
C ALA A 434 22.07 -11.67 -4.20
N ARG A 435 21.77 -11.20 -5.42
CA ARG A 435 22.25 -11.80 -6.69
C ARG A 435 23.63 -11.31 -7.10
N ARG A 436 24.04 -10.09 -6.70
CA ARG A 436 25.35 -9.51 -7.03
C ARG A 436 26.57 -10.39 -6.66
N PRO A 437 26.61 -11.08 -5.51
CA PRO A 437 27.76 -11.92 -5.13
C PRO A 437 27.97 -13.14 -6.05
N GLU A 438 26.90 -13.70 -6.63
CA GLU A 438 26.97 -14.88 -7.50
C GLU A 438 27.56 -14.54 -8.88
N THR A 439 27.22 -13.37 -9.43
CA THR A 439 27.70 -12.94 -10.75
C THR A 439 29.18 -12.57 -10.74
N GLU A 440 29.69 -11.97 -9.65
CA GLU A 440 31.10 -11.59 -9.51
C GLU A 440 32.02 -12.82 -9.30
N THR A 441 31.50 -13.85 -8.62
CA THR A 441 32.22 -15.13 -8.44
C THR A 441 32.23 -15.98 -9.73
N ALA A 442 31.17 -15.91 -10.54
CA ALA A 442 31.08 -16.64 -11.82
C ALA A 442 31.90 -15.99 -12.96
N ALA A 443 32.25 -14.70 -12.86
CA ALA A 443 33.00 -13.97 -13.88
C ALA A 443 34.53 -14.20 -13.83
N HIS A 444 35.05 -14.89 -12.81
CA HIS A 444 36.45 -15.32 -12.73
C HIS A 444 36.52 -16.82 -12.43
N PRO A 445 36.45 -17.70 -13.45
CA PRO A 445 36.87 -19.08 -13.25
C PRO A 445 38.36 -19.06 -12.86
N PRO A 446 38.80 -19.85 -11.85
CA PRO A 446 40.21 -19.99 -11.57
C PRO A 446 40.92 -20.49 -12.83
N PRO A 447 42.12 -19.96 -13.16
CA PRO A 447 42.85 -20.42 -14.35
C PRO A 447 43.03 -21.93 -14.27
N PRO A 448 42.92 -22.66 -15.40
CA PRO A 448 43.14 -24.10 -15.40
C PRO A 448 44.53 -24.37 -14.84
N ALA A 449 44.60 -25.25 -13.83
CA ALA A 449 45.84 -25.65 -13.22
C ALA A 449 46.80 -26.15 -14.31
N SER A 450 47.90 -25.44 -14.51
CA SER A 450 48.99 -25.90 -15.37
C SER A 450 49.50 -27.24 -14.83
N PRO A 451 49.69 -28.27 -15.67
CA PRO A 451 50.27 -29.53 -15.21
C PRO A 451 51.67 -29.27 -14.63
N SER A 452 51.87 -29.68 -13.38
CA SER A 452 53.15 -29.61 -12.67
C SER A 452 54.20 -30.47 -13.39
N PRO A 453 55.42 -29.96 -13.66
CA PRO A 453 56.49 -30.72 -14.32
C PRO A 453 57.27 -31.55 -13.28
N ALA A 454 56.61 -32.50 -12.62
CA ALA A 454 57.21 -33.32 -11.57
C ALA A 454 56.93 -34.83 -11.69
N ALA A 455 56.81 -35.34 -12.92
CA ALA A 455 56.67 -36.79 -13.17
C ALA A 455 57.56 -37.28 -14.32
N ALA A 456 58.77 -36.72 -14.44
CA ALA A 456 59.79 -37.15 -15.40
C ALA A 456 61.13 -37.42 -14.69
N ALA A 457 61.12 -38.27 -13.67
CA ALA A 457 62.32 -38.91 -13.12
C ALA A 457 61.89 -39.93 -12.05
N ASP A 458 61.39 -41.10 -12.46
CA ASP A 458 61.73 -42.36 -11.79
C ASP A 458 61.13 -43.56 -12.53
N SER A 459 61.82 -44.70 -12.43
CA SER A 459 61.50 -46.02 -13.01
C SER A 459 62.00 -46.31 -14.44
N SER A 460 63.30 -46.13 -14.66
CA SER A 460 64.06 -47.16 -15.39
C SER A 460 64.47 -48.25 -14.39
N LEU A 461 63.85 -49.44 -14.42
CA LEU A 461 64.41 -50.74 -14.01
C LEU A 461 63.30 -51.80 -13.89
N GLY A 462 63.43 -52.91 -14.63
CA GLY A 462 62.78 -54.17 -14.27
C GLY A 462 62.01 -54.86 -15.39
N ALA A 463 62.73 -55.65 -16.18
CA ALA A 463 62.18 -56.69 -17.05
C ALA A 463 61.55 -57.86 -16.25
N LYS A 464 60.83 -58.73 -16.99
CA LYS A 464 60.33 -60.09 -16.64
C LYS A 464 58.93 -60.12 -15.99
N ASP A 465 58.01 -61.04 -16.26
CA ASP A 465 57.87 -62.18 -17.16
C ASP A 465 56.35 -62.49 -17.30
N VAL A 466 55.94 -63.10 -18.41
CA VAL A 466 54.61 -63.72 -18.66
C VAL A 466 54.52 -65.05 -17.88
N PRO A 467 53.36 -65.48 -17.35
CA PRO A 467 52.67 -66.60 -18.03
C PRO A 467 51.12 -66.66 -17.94
N ALA A 468 50.58 -67.22 -19.03
CA ALA A 468 49.35 -67.99 -19.26
C ALA A 468 47.97 -67.35 -19.01
#